data_AF-A0A847IDU0-F1
#
_entry.id   AF-A0A847IDU0-F1
#
_cell.length_a   1.000
_cell.length_b   1.000
_cell.length_c   1.000
_cell.angle_alpha   90.00
_cell.angle_beta   90.00
_cell.angle_gamma   90.00
#
_symmetry.space_group_name_H-M   'P 1'
#
loop_
_entity.id
_entity.type
_entity.pdbx_description
1 polymer ?
#
loop_
_entity_poly.entity_id
_entity_poly.type
_entity_poly.pdbx_seq_one_letter_code
_entity_poly.pdbx_strand_id
1 'polypeptide(L)'
;MTTTFAEFCGERFPVLSGQPFYIGREATLTVDDNPYLHRRFLVLHDDGGMWWLTNLGTHLSATVTAADLGFSATLGPGARMPLVFGRTSIVFTAGPTTYEIQVQAGSPNISAPTVENLVGGDTTRGVPNFTDSQRLAILVLAEAILKRDGTGASAIPSSAQAAARLGWSLTKFNRKLDNVCDKLDLIGVAGMRAGGGKLASNRRLRLVEYGLSTRVVTRDDLWLLDAEYARNQASDQQ
;
A
#
# COMPACT_ATOMS: atom_id res chain seq x y z
N MET A 1 19.12 7.12 16.21
CA MET A 1 17.78 7.48 16.72
C MET A 1 17.01 8.06 15.55
N THR A 2 15.98 7.38 15.09
CA THR A 2 15.20 7.80 13.92
C THR A 2 14.20 8.85 14.37
N THR A 3 14.34 10.09 13.91
CA THR A 3 13.44 11.19 14.28
C THR A 3 12.06 10.98 13.67
N THR A 4 11.00 11.15 14.47
CA THR A 4 9.62 11.13 13.97
C THR A 4 9.30 12.47 13.31
N PHE A 5 8.77 12.46 12.09
CA PHE A 5 8.31 13.66 11.40
C PHE A 5 7.10 13.37 10.51
N ALA A 6 6.28 14.39 10.30
CA ALA A 6 5.27 14.41 9.26
C ALA A 6 5.80 15.21 8.06
N GLU A 7 5.50 14.78 6.84
CA GLU A 7 5.86 15.44 5.60
C GLU A 7 4.59 15.75 4.80
N PHE A 8 4.46 17.02 4.40
CA PHE A 8 3.34 17.51 3.61
C PHE A 8 3.85 18.54 2.60
N CYS A 9 3.47 18.39 1.33
CA CYS A 9 3.94 19.26 0.23
C CYS A 9 5.47 19.43 0.14
N GLY A 10 6.23 18.41 0.57
CA GLY A 10 7.70 18.41 0.57
C GLY A 10 8.33 19.08 1.79
N GLU A 11 7.55 19.68 2.68
CA GLU A 11 8.02 20.23 3.96
C GLU A 11 7.91 19.20 5.08
N ARG A 12 8.92 19.18 5.96
CA ARG A 12 8.99 18.26 7.10
C ARG A 12 8.76 18.98 8.42
N PHE A 13 7.85 18.43 9.20
CA PHE A 13 7.43 18.94 10.49
C PHE A 13 7.84 17.92 11.58
N PRO A 14 8.70 18.30 12.54
CA PRO A 14 9.11 17.40 13.60
C PRO A 14 7.94 17.06 14.51
N VAL A 15 7.79 15.78 14.83
CA VAL A 15 6.81 15.28 15.80
C VAL A 15 7.57 14.88 17.06
N LEU A 16 7.33 15.60 18.16
CA LEU A 16 8.06 15.43 19.41
C LEU A 16 7.27 14.52 20.36
N SER A 17 7.97 13.57 21.00
CA SER A 17 7.37 12.78 22.09
C SER A 17 6.99 13.69 23.27
N GLY A 18 5.89 13.37 23.92
CA GLY A 18 5.25 14.15 24.97
C GLY A 18 4.39 15.31 24.46
N GLN A 19 4.35 15.57 23.15
CA GLN A 19 3.53 16.63 22.57
C GLN A 19 2.58 16.11 21.48
N PRO A 20 1.26 16.31 21.63
CA PRO A 20 0.32 15.95 20.59
C PRO A 20 0.55 16.84 19.36
N PHE A 21 0.79 16.21 18.22
CA PHE A 21 0.96 16.87 16.94
C PHE A 21 -0.34 16.79 16.16
N TYR A 22 -1.04 17.92 16.04
CA TYR A 22 -2.35 17.99 15.41
C TYR A 22 -2.21 18.27 13.91
N ILE A 23 -3.08 17.65 13.12
CA ILE A 23 -3.20 17.84 11.68
C ILE A 23 -4.62 18.29 11.37
N GLY A 24 -4.78 19.32 10.54
CA GLY A 24 -6.10 19.83 10.14
C GLY A 24 -6.01 21.18 9.47
N ARG A 25 -7.12 21.93 9.45
CA ARG A 25 -7.17 23.30 8.92
C ARG A 25 -6.65 24.35 9.89
N GLU A 26 -6.72 24.09 11.19
CA GLU A 26 -6.26 24.99 12.26
C GLU A 26 -5.52 24.17 13.31
N ALA A 27 -4.33 23.68 12.95
CA ALA A 27 -3.58 22.68 13.71
C ALA A 27 -2.06 22.93 13.65
N THR A 28 -1.28 22.08 14.32
CA THR A 28 0.20 22.14 14.27
C THR A 28 0.71 22.00 12.84
N LEU A 29 0.14 21.05 12.09
CA LEU A 29 0.23 20.96 10.64
C LEU A 29 -1.07 21.45 10.03
N THR A 30 -1.04 22.68 9.51
CA THR A 30 -2.13 23.24 8.72
C THR A 30 -2.02 22.75 7.27
N VAL A 31 -2.99 21.94 6.86
CA VAL A 31 -3.01 21.29 5.54
C VAL A 31 -3.53 22.25 4.47
N ASP A 32 -4.66 22.92 4.74
CA ASP A 32 -5.36 23.81 3.80
C ASP A 32 -6.48 24.57 4.55
N ASP A 33 -6.96 25.69 4.01
CA ASP A 33 -8.11 26.45 4.52
C ASP A 33 -9.45 25.96 3.92
N ASN A 34 -9.59 24.65 3.77
CA ASN A 34 -10.78 24.02 3.22
C ASN A 34 -11.89 23.88 4.29
N PRO A 35 -13.09 24.47 4.12
CA PRO A 35 -14.16 24.44 5.13
C PRO A 35 -14.68 23.02 5.45
N TYR A 36 -14.48 22.06 4.55
CA TYR A 36 -14.83 20.65 4.79
C TYR A 36 -13.79 19.94 5.66
N LEU A 37 -12.59 20.51 5.84
CA LEU A 37 -11.55 19.97 6.69
C LEU A 37 -11.76 20.41 8.14
N HIS A 38 -11.74 19.44 9.05
CA HIS A 38 -11.80 19.72 10.48
C HIS A 38 -10.60 20.56 10.93
N ARG A 39 -10.85 21.51 11.83
CA ARG A 39 -9.81 22.32 12.49
C ARG A 39 -8.70 21.44 13.06
N ARG A 40 -9.11 20.40 13.81
CA ARG A 40 -8.26 19.30 14.27
C ARG A 40 -8.87 18.00 13.75
N PHE A 41 -8.24 17.42 12.74
CA PHE A 41 -8.71 16.20 12.11
C PHE A 41 -8.01 14.98 12.69
N LEU A 42 -6.68 14.96 12.63
CA LEU A 42 -5.87 13.86 13.16
C LEU A 42 -4.95 14.38 14.26
N VAL A 43 -4.58 13.49 15.17
CA VAL A 43 -3.50 13.73 16.13
C VAL A 43 -2.53 12.57 16.13
N LEU A 44 -1.26 12.91 16.00
CA LEU A 44 -0.13 12.03 16.26
C LEU A 44 0.33 12.26 17.70
N HIS A 45 0.41 11.20 18.49
CA HIS A 45 0.90 11.28 19.87
C HIS A 45 1.60 9.99 20.24
N ASP A 46 2.52 10.06 21.19
CA ASP A 46 3.08 8.89 21.81
C ASP A 46 2.33 8.53 23.09
N ASP A 47 2.04 7.25 23.26
CA ASP A 47 1.44 6.69 24.47
C ASP A 47 2.07 5.32 24.73
N GLY A 48 2.66 5.14 25.91
CA GLY A 48 3.35 3.91 26.29
C GLY A 48 4.56 3.54 25.42
N GLY A 49 5.26 4.54 24.85
CA GLY A 49 6.42 4.31 23.98
C GLY A 49 6.05 3.86 22.56
N MET A 50 4.78 3.94 22.17
CA MET A 50 4.30 3.67 20.82
C MET A 50 3.67 4.93 20.23
N TRP A 51 3.82 5.12 18.92
CA TRP A 51 3.14 6.21 18.20
C TRP A 51 1.72 5.79 17.85
N TRP A 52 0.78 6.70 18.06
CA TRP A 52 -0.63 6.52 17.78
C TRP A 52 -1.11 7.59 16.82
N LEU A 53 -1.99 7.19 15.90
CA LEU A 53 -2.78 8.08 15.08
C LEU A 53 -4.24 7.98 15.53
N THR A 54 -4.80 9.10 15.97
CA THR A 54 -6.20 9.21 16.37
C THR A 54 -6.95 10.16 15.46
N ASN A 55 -8.14 9.76 15.02
CA ASN A 55 -9.05 10.63 14.28
C ASN A 55 -9.98 11.36 15.25
N LEU A 56 -9.80 12.68 15.35
CA LEU A 56 -10.62 13.59 16.15
C LEU A 56 -11.78 14.21 15.36
N GLY A 57 -11.83 13.96 14.05
CA GLY A 57 -12.93 14.37 13.19
C GLY A 57 -14.24 13.69 13.55
N THR A 58 -15.35 14.29 13.10
CA THR A 58 -16.70 13.76 13.38
C THR A 58 -17.29 12.96 12.22
N HIS A 59 -16.78 13.15 11.00
CA HIS A 59 -17.33 12.48 9.81
C HIS A 59 -16.29 12.13 8.74
N LEU A 60 -15.11 12.76 8.75
CA LEU A 60 -14.02 12.37 7.86
C LEU A 60 -13.34 11.08 8.33
N SER A 61 -12.93 10.25 7.38
CA SER A 61 -12.09 9.07 7.63
C SER A 61 -10.76 9.23 6.91
N ALA A 62 -9.72 8.58 7.41
CA ALA A 62 -8.41 8.56 6.76
C ALA A 62 -8.01 7.12 6.43
N THR A 63 -7.48 6.90 5.23
CA THR A 63 -6.84 5.63 4.85
C THR A 63 -5.37 5.72 5.18
N VAL A 64 -4.89 4.75 5.95
CA VAL A 64 -3.52 4.68 6.47
C VAL A 64 -2.86 3.46 5.83
N THR A 65 -1.73 3.65 5.16
CA THR A 65 -1.02 2.58 4.43
C THR A 65 0.47 2.61 4.73
N ALA A 66 1.01 1.48 5.17
CA ALA A 66 2.46 1.26 5.27
C ALA A 66 2.85 0.19 4.23
N ALA A 67 3.31 0.66 3.07
CA ALA A 67 3.51 -0.18 1.89
C ALA A 67 4.66 -1.19 2.08
N ASP A 68 5.69 -0.83 2.84
CA ASP A 68 6.80 -1.68 3.24
C ASP A 68 6.35 -2.87 4.12
N LEU A 69 5.32 -2.68 4.92
CA LEU A 69 4.77 -3.68 5.82
C LEU A 69 3.52 -4.40 5.27
N GLY A 70 3.02 -3.99 4.10
CA GLY A 70 1.78 -4.53 3.55
C GLY A 70 0.54 -4.18 4.38
N PHE A 71 0.63 -3.15 5.22
CA PHE A 71 -0.46 -2.75 6.10
C PHE A 71 -1.33 -1.69 5.41
N SER A 72 -2.66 -1.88 5.44
CA SER A 72 -3.63 -0.85 5.06
C SER A 72 -4.85 -0.93 5.96
N ALA A 73 -5.30 0.23 6.46
CA ALA A 73 -6.47 0.33 7.31
C ALA A 73 -7.20 1.66 7.10
N THR A 74 -8.51 1.66 7.31
CA THR A 74 -9.33 2.87 7.34
C THR A 74 -9.56 3.29 8.79
N LEU A 75 -9.17 4.52 9.12
CA LEU A 75 -9.37 5.17 10.40
C LEU A 75 -10.63 6.03 10.38
N GLY A 76 -11.73 5.48 10.91
CA GLY A 76 -13.00 6.20 11.05
C GLY A 76 -13.00 7.27 12.15
N PRO A 77 -14.06 8.11 12.22
CA PRO A 77 -14.21 9.12 13.26
C PRO A 77 -14.09 8.55 14.68
N GLY A 78 -13.33 9.21 15.56
CA GLY A 78 -13.13 8.80 16.95
C GLY A 78 -12.26 7.55 17.15
N ALA A 79 -11.87 6.85 16.08
CA ALA A 79 -11.00 5.69 16.18
C ALA A 79 -9.55 6.11 16.41
N ARG A 80 -8.76 5.18 16.96
CA ARG A 80 -7.29 5.27 17.05
C ARG A 80 -6.65 3.99 16.56
N MET A 81 -5.45 4.11 15.97
CA MET A 81 -4.64 2.97 15.58
C MET A 81 -3.16 3.20 15.93
N PRO A 82 -2.40 2.14 16.23
CA PRO A 82 -0.96 2.25 16.36
C PRO A 82 -0.34 2.56 15.00
N LEU A 83 0.64 3.45 14.97
CA LEU A 83 1.51 3.63 13.82
C LEU A 83 2.64 2.61 13.86
N VAL A 84 2.79 1.89 12.76
CA VAL A 84 3.94 1.04 12.52
C VAL A 84 5.19 1.88 12.26
N PHE A 85 6.34 1.41 12.75
CA PHE A 85 7.63 2.06 12.50
C PHE A 85 7.96 2.05 11.01
N GLY A 86 8.66 3.08 10.57
CA GLY A 86 8.89 3.28 9.14
C GLY A 86 7.94 4.32 8.57
N ARG A 87 7.58 4.15 7.30
CA ARG A 87 6.97 5.20 6.51
C ARG A 87 5.51 4.86 6.20
N THR A 88 4.61 5.72 6.65
CA THR A 88 3.17 5.54 6.53
C THR A 88 2.56 6.68 5.72
N SER A 89 1.78 6.37 4.70
CA SER A 89 0.96 7.33 3.96
C SER A 89 -0.43 7.41 4.58
N ILE A 90 -0.90 8.64 4.81
CA ILE A 90 -2.22 8.95 5.31
C ILE A 90 -2.94 9.74 4.23
N VAL A 91 -4.01 9.17 3.68
CA VAL A 91 -4.82 9.78 2.62
C VAL A 91 -6.24 10.01 3.12
N PHE A 92 -6.78 11.20 2.90
CA PHE A 92 -8.16 11.53 3.26
C PHE A 92 -8.74 12.55 2.28
N THR A 93 -10.06 12.55 2.17
CA THR A 93 -10.79 13.47 1.28
C THR A 93 -11.66 14.39 2.11
N ALA A 94 -11.54 15.71 1.90
CA ALA A 94 -12.42 16.71 2.51
C ALA A 94 -13.08 17.53 1.40
N GLY A 95 -14.39 17.33 1.21
CA GLY A 95 -15.13 17.92 0.10
C GLY A 95 -14.58 17.44 -1.26
N PRO A 96 -14.21 18.35 -2.18
CA PRO A 96 -13.69 17.97 -3.50
C PRO A 96 -12.20 17.61 -3.51
N THR A 97 -11.48 17.84 -2.41
CA THR A 97 -10.01 17.76 -2.38
C THR A 97 -9.55 16.53 -1.61
N THR A 98 -8.60 15.79 -2.19
CA THR A 98 -7.91 14.67 -1.52
C THR A 98 -6.52 15.11 -1.11
N TYR A 99 -6.18 14.87 0.14
CA TYR A 99 -4.91 15.22 0.76
C TYR A 99 -4.13 13.95 1.07
N GLU A 100 -2.81 14.04 0.96
CA GLU A 100 -1.88 12.99 1.33
C GLU A 100 -0.82 13.57 2.26
N ILE A 101 -0.57 12.88 3.37
CA ILE A 101 0.46 13.22 4.34
C ILE A 101 1.30 11.97 4.57
N GLN A 102 2.62 12.14 4.59
CA GLN A 102 3.56 11.07 4.89
C GLN A 102 4.03 11.21 6.33
N VAL A 103 4.04 10.12 7.08
CA VAL A 103 4.57 10.10 8.45
C VAL A 103 5.70 9.10 8.51
N GLN A 104 6.86 9.57 8.95
CA GLN A 104 7.97 8.71 9.33
C GLN A 104 7.88 8.51 10.84
N ALA A 105 7.47 7.32 11.28
CA ALA A 105 7.49 6.95 12.68
C ALA A 105 8.90 6.47 13.06
N GLY A 106 9.52 7.17 14.01
CA GLY A 106 10.77 6.71 14.62
C GLY A 106 10.55 5.41 15.39
N SER A 107 11.52 4.49 15.33
CA SER A 107 11.49 3.28 16.14
C SER A 107 11.74 3.65 17.62
N PRO A 108 10.84 3.32 18.56
CA PRO A 108 11.18 3.26 19.97
C PRO A 108 12.23 2.17 20.16
N ASN A 109 13.01 2.27 21.23
CA ASN A 109 13.93 1.21 21.65
C ASN A 109 13.11 0.03 22.19
N ILE A 110 12.36 -0.65 21.33
CA ILE A 110 11.60 -1.86 21.66
C ILE A 110 12.14 -2.94 20.73
N SER A 111 12.89 -3.87 21.32
CA SER A 111 13.24 -5.12 20.64
C SER A 111 11.95 -5.79 20.21
N ALA A 112 11.75 -5.92 18.90
CA ALA A 112 10.65 -6.71 18.38
C ALA A 112 10.73 -8.13 18.97
N PRO A 113 9.62 -8.72 19.43
CA PRO A 113 9.62 -10.14 19.72
C PRO A 113 10.00 -10.88 18.43
N THR A 114 11.01 -11.73 18.52
CA THR A 114 11.37 -12.66 17.45
C THR A 114 10.13 -13.47 17.13
N VAL A 115 9.57 -13.32 15.93
CA VAL A 115 8.58 -14.26 15.42
C VAL A 115 9.35 -15.56 15.21
N GLU A 116 9.24 -16.48 16.17
CA GLU A 116 9.64 -17.86 15.94
C GLU A 116 8.82 -18.35 14.75
N ASN A 117 9.51 -18.70 13.66
CA ASN A 117 8.90 -19.41 12.56
C ASN A 117 8.37 -20.73 13.13
N LEU A 118 7.08 -20.76 13.49
CA LEU A 118 6.34 -21.97 13.78
C LEU A 118 6.23 -22.76 12.46
N VAL A 119 7.28 -23.51 12.17
CA VAL A 119 7.24 -24.65 11.25
C VAL A 119 6.55 -25.77 12.01
N GLY A 120 5.27 -26.00 11.73
CA GLY A 120 4.60 -27.21 12.21
C GLY A 120 3.08 -27.19 12.12
N GLY A 121 2.54 -28.14 11.36
CA GLY A 121 1.25 -28.75 11.66
C GLY A 121 0.16 -28.52 10.60
N ASP A 122 -0.15 -29.61 9.89
CA ASP A 122 -1.21 -29.81 8.90
C ASP A 122 -2.47 -28.93 8.96
N THR A 123 -2.92 -28.57 7.76
CA THR A 123 -4.26 -28.05 7.40
C THR A 123 -4.65 -26.68 7.94
N THR A 124 -4.07 -25.63 7.38
CA THR A 124 -4.75 -24.33 7.26
C THR A 124 -4.39 -23.76 5.90
N ARG A 125 -5.39 -23.46 5.05
CA ARG A 125 -5.22 -23.01 3.66
C ARG A 125 -4.17 -21.90 3.56
N GLY A 126 -2.95 -22.30 3.20
CA GLY A 126 -1.78 -21.45 3.14
C GLY A 126 -1.89 -20.41 2.03
N VAL A 127 -1.08 -19.37 2.18
CA VAL A 127 -0.81 -18.35 1.16
C VAL A 127 -0.71 -19.03 -0.22
N PRO A 128 -1.44 -18.55 -1.24
CA PRO A 128 -1.46 -19.19 -2.54
C PRO A 128 -0.05 -19.22 -3.14
N ASN A 129 0.46 -20.43 -3.43
CA ASN A 129 1.71 -20.58 -4.18
C ASN A 129 1.47 -20.09 -5.62
N PHE A 130 2.06 -18.94 -5.95
CA PHE A 130 2.12 -18.41 -7.31
C PHE A 130 3.36 -18.94 -8.03
N THR A 131 3.24 -19.24 -9.31
CA THR A 131 4.41 -19.50 -10.15
C THR A 131 5.17 -18.21 -10.43
N ASP A 132 6.44 -18.27 -10.82
CA ASP A 132 7.25 -17.09 -11.13
C ASP A 132 6.57 -16.17 -12.17
N SER A 133 5.97 -16.74 -13.21
CA SER A 133 5.20 -15.95 -14.20
C SER A 133 3.93 -15.33 -13.62
N GLN A 134 3.30 -15.95 -12.62
CA GLN A 134 2.15 -15.35 -11.94
C GLN A 134 2.58 -14.20 -11.03
N ARG A 135 3.69 -14.37 -10.30
CA ARG A 135 4.32 -13.30 -9.49
C ARG A 135 4.75 -12.12 -10.36
N LEU A 136 5.37 -12.37 -11.52
CA LEU A 136 5.75 -11.35 -12.49
C LEU A 136 4.54 -10.55 -13.02
N ALA A 137 3.41 -11.21 -13.25
CA ALA A 137 2.18 -10.55 -13.69
C ALA A 137 1.61 -9.59 -12.63
N ILE A 138 1.74 -9.93 -11.33
CA ILE A 138 1.37 -9.03 -10.23
C ILE A 138 2.40 -7.91 -10.10
N LEU A 139 3.69 -8.25 -10.15
CA LEU A 139 4.80 -7.31 -9.97
C LEU A 139 4.79 -6.19 -11.00
N VAL A 140 4.55 -6.51 -12.27
CA VAL A 140 4.51 -5.49 -13.34
C VAL A 140 3.34 -4.50 -13.16
N LEU A 141 2.22 -4.94 -12.59
CA LEU A 141 1.10 -4.07 -12.27
C LEU A 141 1.41 -3.17 -11.06
N ALA A 142 2.21 -3.67 -10.13
CA ALA A 142 2.64 -2.94 -8.93
C ALA A 142 3.89 -2.07 -9.17
N GLU A 143 4.57 -2.20 -10.32
CA GLU A 143 5.87 -1.56 -10.60
C GLU A 143 5.85 -0.05 -10.32
N ALA A 144 4.82 0.66 -10.79
CA ALA A 144 4.70 2.11 -10.61
C ALA A 144 4.56 2.52 -9.12
N ILE A 145 3.84 1.72 -8.34
CA ILE A 145 3.61 1.95 -6.90
C ILE A 145 4.83 1.55 -6.07
N LEU A 146 5.59 0.54 -6.51
CA LEU A 146 6.84 0.13 -5.85
C LEU A 146 7.99 1.11 -6.13
N LYS A 147 8.01 1.73 -7.32
CA LYS A 147 9.03 2.72 -7.75
C LYS A 147 8.78 4.13 -7.22
N ARG A 148 7.52 4.54 -7.01
CA ARG A 148 7.16 5.85 -6.45
C ARG A 148 6.69 5.71 -5.02
N ASP A 149 7.15 6.60 -4.15
CA ASP A 149 6.55 6.74 -2.82
C ASP A 149 5.21 7.50 -2.95
N GLY A 150 4.13 6.77 -3.21
CA GLY A 150 2.76 7.30 -3.19
C GLY A 150 2.31 7.93 -4.50
N THR A 151 1.55 7.18 -5.31
CA THR A 151 0.38 7.71 -6.01
C THR A 151 -0.58 6.54 -6.28
N GLY A 152 -1.86 6.74 -5.95
CA GLY A 152 -2.92 5.73 -5.92
C GLY A 152 -3.33 5.15 -7.28
N ALA A 153 -4.43 4.39 -7.28
CA ALA A 153 -5.01 3.54 -8.33
C ALA A 153 -4.89 3.97 -9.82
N SER A 154 -4.67 5.25 -10.12
CA SER A 154 -4.42 5.78 -11.47
C SER A 154 -3.05 5.41 -12.05
N ALA A 155 -2.12 4.89 -11.24
CA ALA A 155 -0.77 4.50 -11.69
C ALA A 155 -0.67 3.07 -12.24
N ILE A 156 -1.76 2.28 -12.16
CA ILE A 156 -1.74 0.88 -12.58
C ILE A 156 -1.76 0.78 -14.11
N PRO A 157 -0.76 0.12 -14.74
CA PRO A 157 -0.67 0.04 -16.20
C PRO A 157 -1.83 -0.77 -16.80
N SER A 158 -2.16 -0.47 -18.05
CA SER A 158 -3.02 -1.32 -18.88
C SER A 158 -2.40 -2.70 -19.10
N SER A 159 -3.22 -3.73 -19.39
CA SER A 159 -2.70 -5.07 -19.73
C SER A 159 -1.73 -5.04 -20.91
N ALA A 160 -1.94 -4.14 -21.87
CA ALA A 160 -1.03 -3.96 -23.01
C ALA A 160 0.33 -3.40 -22.58
N GLN A 161 0.35 -2.39 -21.72
CA GLN A 161 1.59 -1.82 -21.17
C GLN A 161 2.34 -2.84 -20.29
N ALA A 162 1.61 -3.57 -19.45
CA ALA A 162 2.18 -4.61 -18.60
C ALA A 162 2.77 -5.78 -19.42
N ALA A 163 2.07 -6.22 -20.47
CA ALA A 163 2.57 -7.24 -21.39
C ALA A 163 3.83 -6.79 -22.11
N ALA A 164 3.83 -5.56 -22.65
CA ALA A 164 4.99 -4.98 -23.33
C ALA A 164 6.21 -4.90 -22.39
N ARG A 165 6.00 -4.49 -21.13
CA ARG A 165 7.04 -4.38 -20.11
C ARG A 165 7.73 -5.72 -19.77
N LEU A 166 7.00 -6.83 -19.87
CA LEU A 166 7.54 -8.19 -19.66
C LEU A 166 8.06 -8.85 -20.94
N GLY A 167 7.82 -8.25 -22.12
CA GLY A 167 8.10 -8.90 -23.41
C GLY A 167 7.15 -10.07 -23.68
N TRP A 168 5.92 -10.02 -23.16
CA TRP A 168 4.91 -11.05 -23.37
C TRP A 168 3.88 -10.60 -24.41
N SER A 169 3.27 -11.58 -25.09
CA SER A 169 2.04 -11.31 -25.84
C SER A 169 0.90 -10.94 -24.88
N LEU A 170 -0.01 -10.06 -25.33
CA LEU A 170 -1.18 -9.65 -24.56
C LEU A 170 -2.02 -10.86 -24.11
N THR A 171 -2.15 -11.88 -24.96
CA THR A 171 -2.87 -13.12 -24.65
C THR A 171 -2.17 -13.93 -23.54
N LYS A 172 -0.83 -14.02 -23.55
CA LYS A 172 -0.07 -14.68 -22.48
C LYS A 172 -0.26 -13.95 -21.15
N PHE A 173 -0.20 -12.62 -21.16
CA PHE A 173 -0.39 -11.80 -19.97
C PHE A 173 -1.81 -11.97 -19.39
N ASN A 174 -2.86 -11.76 -20.19
CA ASN A 174 -4.24 -11.88 -19.73
C ASN A 174 -4.51 -13.27 -19.15
N ARG A 175 -4.06 -14.34 -19.83
CA ARG A 175 -4.18 -15.71 -19.31
C ARG A 175 -3.49 -15.89 -17.96
N LYS A 176 -2.30 -15.31 -17.76
CA LYS A 176 -1.62 -15.41 -16.45
C LYS A 176 -2.35 -14.61 -15.38
N LEU A 177 -2.86 -13.44 -15.72
CA LEU A 177 -3.65 -12.59 -14.83
C LEU A 177 -4.95 -13.28 -14.39
N ASP A 178 -5.67 -13.91 -15.32
CA ASP A 178 -6.90 -14.67 -15.04
C ASP A 178 -6.61 -15.84 -14.10
N ASN A 179 -5.55 -16.61 -14.35
CA ASN A 179 -5.13 -17.71 -13.46
C ASN A 179 -4.78 -17.24 -12.03
N VAL A 180 -4.26 -16.02 -11.89
CA VAL A 180 -4.01 -15.43 -10.56
C VAL A 180 -5.34 -15.06 -9.89
N CYS A 181 -6.27 -14.44 -10.63
CA CYS A 181 -7.59 -14.09 -10.11
C CYS A 181 -8.34 -15.34 -9.64
N ASP A 182 -8.32 -16.42 -10.41
CA ASP A 182 -8.98 -17.69 -10.08
C ASP A 182 -8.40 -18.31 -8.80
N LYS A 183 -7.07 -18.25 -8.61
CA LYS A 183 -6.42 -18.71 -7.38
C LYS A 183 -6.81 -17.88 -6.16
N LEU A 184 -6.93 -16.56 -6.33
CA LEU A 184 -7.31 -15.65 -5.24
C LEU A 184 -8.79 -15.78 -4.88
N ASP A 185 -9.65 -16.01 -5.87
CA ASP A 185 -11.06 -16.33 -5.66
C ASP A 185 -11.23 -17.64 -4.88
N LEU A 186 -10.44 -18.67 -5.19
CA LEU A 186 -10.50 -19.97 -4.52
C LEU A 186 -10.19 -19.91 -3.02
N ILE A 187 -9.38 -18.95 -2.59
CA ILE A 187 -9.04 -18.72 -1.18
C ILE A 187 -9.90 -17.63 -0.52
N GLY A 188 -10.93 -17.13 -1.21
CA GLY A 188 -11.92 -16.21 -0.65
C GLY A 188 -11.50 -14.73 -0.65
N VAL A 189 -10.52 -14.31 -1.46
CA VAL A 189 -10.22 -12.88 -1.60
C VAL A 189 -11.38 -12.17 -2.28
N ALA A 190 -12.02 -11.25 -1.56
CA ALA A 190 -13.18 -10.51 -2.03
C ALA A 190 -12.85 -9.69 -3.30
N GLY A 191 -13.79 -9.67 -4.26
CA GLY A 191 -13.67 -8.86 -5.49
C GLY A 191 -12.92 -9.50 -6.66
N MET A 192 -12.51 -10.77 -6.55
CA MET A 192 -11.85 -11.52 -7.64
C MET A 192 -12.84 -12.03 -8.70
N ARG A 193 -14.13 -12.15 -8.37
CA ARG A 193 -15.24 -12.40 -9.31
C ARG A 193 -16.07 -11.14 -9.54
N ALA A 194 -16.30 -10.80 -10.81
CA ALA A 194 -17.60 -10.39 -11.39
C ALA A 194 -17.46 -9.81 -12.82
N GLY A 195 -18.52 -9.94 -13.64
CA GLY A 195 -18.50 -9.70 -15.09
C GLY A 195 -18.46 -8.23 -15.57
N GLY A 196 -17.86 -8.00 -16.75
CA GLY A 196 -17.95 -6.77 -17.55
C GLY A 196 -16.78 -5.77 -17.47
N GLY A 197 -16.52 -5.01 -18.55
CA GLY A 197 -15.29 -4.25 -18.81
C GLY A 197 -14.87 -3.13 -17.84
N LYS A 198 -15.79 -2.50 -17.09
CA LYS A 198 -15.43 -1.54 -16.00
C LYS A 198 -14.86 -2.26 -14.76
N LEU A 199 -15.07 -3.57 -14.62
CA LEU A 199 -14.53 -4.37 -13.51
C LEU A 199 -13.07 -4.79 -13.71
N ALA A 200 -12.55 -4.83 -14.93
CA ALA A 200 -11.17 -5.26 -15.19
C ALA A 200 -10.11 -4.31 -14.58
N SER A 201 -10.40 -3.00 -14.52
CA SER A 201 -9.57 -2.03 -13.79
C SER A 201 -9.66 -2.24 -12.28
N ASN A 202 -10.84 -2.59 -11.78
CA ASN A 202 -11.07 -2.85 -10.36
C ASN A 202 -10.34 -4.14 -9.92
N ARG A 203 -10.34 -5.20 -10.75
CA ARG A 203 -9.57 -6.44 -10.49
C ARG A 203 -8.06 -6.21 -10.40
N ARG A 204 -7.49 -5.39 -11.29
CA ARG A 204 -6.05 -5.06 -11.25
C ARG A 204 -5.68 -4.26 -10.00
N LEU A 205 -6.53 -3.33 -9.59
CA LEU A 205 -6.36 -2.61 -8.32
C LEU A 205 -6.35 -3.58 -7.14
N ARG A 206 -7.34 -4.46 -7.03
CA ARG A 206 -7.42 -5.48 -5.97
C ARG A 206 -6.24 -6.44 -5.96
N LEU A 207 -5.75 -6.82 -7.14
CA LEU A 207 -4.55 -7.66 -7.28
C LEU A 207 -3.29 -6.98 -6.75
N VAL A 208 -3.11 -5.71 -7.08
CA VAL A 208 -1.97 -4.93 -6.59
C VAL A 208 -2.10 -4.71 -5.09
N GLU A 209 -3.28 -4.34 -4.58
CA GLU A 209 -3.55 -4.22 -3.14
C GLU A 209 -3.20 -5.51 -2.40
N TYR A 210 -3.70 -6.66 -2.88
CA TYR A 210 -3.40 -7.96 -2.28
C TYR A 210 -1.90 -8.30 -2.36
N GLY A 211 -1.27 -8.08 -3.51
CA GLY A 211 0.15 -8.41 -3.73
C GLY A 211 1.08 -7.63 -2.81
N LEU A 212 0.77 -6.35 -2.57
CA LEU A 212 1.50 -5.50 -1.62
C LEU A 212 1.18 -5.89 -0.17
N SER A 213 -0.10 -6.11 0.17
CA SER A 213 -0.51 -6.39 1.55
C SER A 213 0.01 -7.73 2.07
N THR A 214 0.16 -8.71 1.18
CA THR A 214 0.65 -10.06 1.51
C THR A 214 2.14 -10.26 1.24
N ARG A 215 2.86 -9.22 0.79
CA ARG A 215 4.27 -9.28 0.37
C ARG A 215 4.57 -10.37 -0.68
N VAL A 216 3.59 -10.70 -1.53
CA VAL A 216 3.81 -11.55 -2.70
C VAL A 216 4.75 -10.86 -3.70
N VAL A 217 4.77 -9.53 -3.71
CA VAL A 217 5.70 -8.71 -4.48
C VAL A 217 6.22 -7.55 -3.65
N THR A 218 7.50 -7.22 -3.80
CA THR A 218 8.21 -6.19 -3.03
C THR A 218 9.10 -5.34 -3.94
N ARG A 219 9.66 -4.25 -3.42
CA ARG A 219 10.59 -3.39 -4.16
C ARG A 219 11.85 -4.16 -4.59
N ASP A 220 12.30 -5.10 -3.78
CA ASP A 220 13.47 -5.93 -4.06
C ASP A 220 13.25 -6.92 -5.20
N ASP A 221 12.01 -7.11 -5.64
CA ASP A 221 11.68 -7.96 -6.79
C ASP A 221 11.75 -7.21 -8.12
N LEU A 222 11.85 -5.87 -8.13
CA LEU A 222 11.71 -5.06 -9.35
C LEU A 222 12.70 -5.43 -10.46
N TRP A 223 13.91 -5.89 -10.11
CA TRP A 223 14.91 -6.33 -11.08
C TRP A 223 14.48 -7.57 -11.89
N LEU A 224 13.54 -8.38 -11.37
CA LEU A 224 12.99 -9.54 -12.07
C LEU A 224 12.25 -9.15 -13.34
N LEU A 225 11.67 -7.95 -13.41
CA LEU A 225 11.01 -7.44 -14.61
C LEU A 225 12.02 -7.23 -15.76
N ASP A 226 13.19 -6.71 -15.44
CA ASP A 226 14.26 -6.48 -16.42
C ASP A 226 14.89 -7.78 -16.88
N ALA A 227 15.10 -8.72 -15.95
CA ALA A 227 15.56 -10.06 -16.26
C ALA A 227 14.58 -10.81 -17.18
N GLU A 228 13.28 -10.75 -16.89
CA GLU A 228 12.26 -11.41 -17.71
C GLU A 228 12.18 -10.81 -19.12
N TYR A 229 12.22 -9.47 -19.23
CA TYR A 229 12.22 -8.81 -20.53
C TYR A 229 13.43 -9.23 -21.36
N ALA A 230 14.63 -9.22 -20.77
CA ALA A 230 15.85 -9.66 -21.45
C ALA A 230 15.79 -11.11 -21.94
N ARG A 231 15.23 -12.03 -21.13
CA ARG A 231 15.03 -13.43 -21.52
C ARG A 231 14.11 -13.58 -22.75
N ASN A 232 13.02 -12.82 -22.79
CA ASN A 232 12.07 -12.91 -23.90
C ASN A 232 12.63 -12.27 -25.18
N GLN A 233 13.40 -11.18 -25.09
CA GLN A 233 14.09 -10.59 -26.25
C GLN A 233 15.13 -11.53 -26.86
N ALA A 234 15.89 -12.26 -26.04
CA ALA A 234 16.85 -13.26 -26.53
C ALA A 234 16.16 -14.46 -27.22
N SER A 235 14.92 -14.79 -26.81
CA SER A 235 14.14 -15.89 -27.40
C SER A 235 13.49 -15.52 -28.72
N ASP A 236 13.17 -14.23 -28.95
CA ASP A 236 12.59 -13.75 -30.21
C ASP A 236 13.64 -13.54 -31.32
N GLN A 237 14.93 -13.49 -30.97
CA GLN A 237 16.05 -13.34 -31.90
C GLN A 237 16.61 -14.67 -32.43
N GLN A 238 16.04 -15.80 -32.01
CA GLN A 238 16.53 -17.15 -32.26
C GLN A 238 15.52 -17.95 -33.08
#